data_AF-A0A1M5UI40-F1
#
_entry.id   AF-A0A1M5UI40-F1
#
_cell.length_a   1.000
_cell.length_b   1.000
_cell.length_c   1.000
_cell.angle_alpha   90.00
_cell.angle_beta   90.00
_cell.angle_gamma   90.00
#
_symmetry.space_group_name_H-M   'P 1'
#
loop_
_entity.id
_entity.type
_entity.pdbx_description
1 polymer ?
#
loop_
_entity_poly.entity_id
_entity_poly.type
_entity_poly.pdbx_seq_one_letter_code
_entity_poly.pdbx_strand_id
1 'polypeptide(L)'
;MRKIILSASLILSLILTGFSQEKKVALVTFYGDKKIGGTGMSTIGESLMKDPNFNLQPLVDKAYERFVNEFAKDFPFKLIDQNEISSNPDYQNFKSSMLADTSSGFNKSMGIQYAMVKGMIWAYGDIQGLLKEEKRDPCNLAKIFPQADGILFVTMDYEFKGRSMGFAAGAVAYLNMFLYDKKCDKVFRIREFGESKGKVPAVGNIPIMDVNKIQPLCQDATDALFEELKGKLGKIVKKSAKF
;
A
#
# COMPACT_ATOMS: atom_id res chain seq x y z
N MET A 1 17.56 -49.44 46.49
CA MET A 1 17.93 -48.05 46.18
C MET A 1 18.16 -47.92 44.68
N ARG A 2 17.10 -47.63 43.92
CA ARG A 2 17.08 -47.40 42.47
C ARG A 2 15.70 -46.80 42.22
N LYS A 3 15.60 -45.82 41.31
CA LYS A 3 14.38 -45.07 40.91
C LYS A 3 14.20 -43.68 41.53
N ILE A 4 15.23 -42.82 41.54
CA ILE A 4 15.01 -41.36 41.56
C ILE A 4 16.10 -40.66 40.73
N ILE A 5 16.26 -41.03 39.46
CA ILE A 5 17.07 -40.24 38.51
C ILE A 5 16.40 -40.34 37.13
N LEU A 6 15.20 -39.79 36.97
CA LEU A 6 14.58 -39.65 35.65
C LEU A 6 13.56 -38.50 35.53
N SER A 7 13.52 -37.61 36.53
CA SER A 7 12.50 -36.54 36.60
C SER A 7 13.05 -35.14 36.32
N ALA A 8 14.37 -34.96 36.20
CA ALA A 8 14.97 -33.64 35.96
C ALA A 8 15.09 -33.27 34.47
N SER A 9 15.10 -34.25 33.55
CA SER A 9 15.27 -33.97 32.11
C SER A 9 13.96 -33.69 31.36
N LEU A 10 12.79 -33.90 31.97
CA LEU A 10 11.49 -33.69 31.32
C LEU A 10 10.88 -32.29 31.61
N ILE A 11 11.44 -31.55 32.57
CA ILE A 11 10.96 -30.21 32.94
C ILE A 11 11.70 -29.11 32.14
N LEU A 12 12.88 -29.42 31.59
CA LEU A 12 13.66 -28.44 30.82
C LEU A 12 13.20 -28.29 29.35
N SER A 13 12.38 -29.21 28.84
CA SER A 13 11.86 -29.17 27.47
C SER A 13 10.58 -28.34 27.31
N LEU A 14 9.98 -27.84 28.40
CA LEU A 14 8.74 -27.06 28.38
C LEU A 14 8.95 -25.53 28.44
N ILE A 15 10.19 -25.05 28.59
CA ILE A 15 10.50 -23.60 28.67
C ILE A 15 10.92 -23.03 27.29
N LEU A 16 11.01 -23.87 26.25
CA LEU A 16 11.20 -23.42 24.87
C LEU A 16 9.85 -23.19 24.14
N THR A 17 8.79 -22.77 24.86
CA THR A 17 7.69 -22.08 24.19
C THR A 17 8.28 -20.79 23.63
N GLY A 18 8.53 -20.81 22.33
CA GLY A 18 9.38 -19.85 21.64
C GLY A 18 9.16 -18.42 22.11
N PHE A 19 10.27 -17.74 22.40
CA PHE A 19 10.38 -16.35 22.01
C PHE A 19 10.05 -16.31 20.51
N SER A 20 8.76 -16.19 20.17
CA SER A 20 8.34 -15.88 18.81
C SER A 20 8.97 -14.53 18.54
N GLN A 21 10.11 -14.55 17.85
CA GLN A 21 10.81 -13.35 17.48
C GLN A 21 9.81 -12.50 16.71
N GLU A 22 9.53 -11.32 17.25
CA GLU A 22 8.54 -10.42 16.66
C GLU A 22 9.01 -10.07 15.26
N LYS A 23 8.23 -10.49 14.27
CA LYS A 23 8.58 -10.38 12.85
C LYS A 23 8.81 -8.92 12.50
N LYS A 24 9.83 -8.64 11.70
CA LYS A 24 10.12 -7.29 11.21
C LYS A 24 9.70 -7.17 9.75
N VAL A 25 9.00 -6.10 9.40
CA VAL A 25 8.55 -5.85 8.04
C VAL A 25 9.07 -4.50 7.55
N ALA A 26 9.69 -4.48 6.37
CA ALA A 26 10.08 -3.24 5.71
C ALA A 26 8.90 -2.71 4.88
N LEU A 27 8.40 -1.52 5.22
CA LEU A 27 7.49 -0.78 4.35
C LEU A 27 8.32 -0.04 3.30
N VAL A 28 8.37 -0.59 2.10
CA VAL A 28 9.32 -0.13 1.06
C VAL A 28 8.68 0.81 0.04
N THR A 29 7.36 0.91 0.01
CA THR A 29 6.68 1.91 -0.82
C THR A 29 5.34 2.30 -0.21
N PHE A 30 5.03 3.58 -0.33
CA PHE A 30 3.74 4.16 -0.03
C PHE A 30 3.51 5.31 -1.01
N TYR A 31 2.59 5.13 -1.95
CA TYR A 31 2.29 6.14 -2.95
C TYR A 31 0.83 6.11 -3.40
N GLY A 32 0.35 7.21 -3.95
CA GLY A 32 -0.92 7.30 -4.66
C GLY A 32 -0.71 7.57 -6.15
N ASP A 33 -1.46 6.90 -7.03
CA ASP A 33 -1.58 7.33 -8.43
C ASP A 33 -2.29 8.69 -8.46
N LYS A 34 -1.68 9.68 -9.13
CA LYS A 34 -2.31 10.99 -9.30
C LYS A 34 -3.45 10.97 -10.30
N LYS A 35 -3.49 9.95 -11.18
CA LYS A 35 -4.56 9.77 -12.16
C LYS A 35 -5.76 9.10 -11.50
N ILE A 36 -6.88 9.82 -11.49
CA ILE A 36 -8.17 9.24 -11.10
C ILE A 36 -8.68 8.35 -12.25
N GLY A 37 -9.05 7.10 -11.94
CA GLY A 37 -9.41 6.06 -12.92
C GLY A 37 -8.27 5.07 -13.22
N GLY A 38 -7.12 5.24 -12.56
CA GLY A 38 -5.92 4.41 -12.75
C GLY A 38 -5.18 4.66 -14.06
N THR A 39 -4.05 3.96 -14.23
CA THR A 39 -3.12 4.14 -15.37
C THR A 39 -3.71 3.76 -16.74
N GLY A 40 -4.76 2.94 -16.79
CA GLY A 40 -5.27 2.33 -18.02
C GLY A 40 -6.50 2.97 -18.66
N MET A 41 -7.33 3.75 -17.95
CA MET A 41 -8.61 4.22 -18.50
C MET A 41 -9.01 5.59 -17.96
N SER A 42 -8.78 6.60 -18.79
CA SER A 42 -9.66 7.75 -19.06
C SER A 42 -8.84 9.01 -19.32
N THR A 43 -9.19 9.71 -20.41
CA THR A 43 -8.78 11.09 -20.71
C THR A 43 -9.43 12.11 -19.77
N ILE A 44 -10.39 11.65 -18.95
CA ILE A 44 -11.25 12.47 -18.09
C ILE A 44 -10.42 13.08 -16.94
N GLY A 45 -9.48 12.34 -16.37
CA GLY A 45 -8.62 12.81 -15.27
C GLY A 45 -7.53 13.81 -15.69
N GLU A 46 -7.24 13.95 -16.99
CA GLU A 46 -6.10 14.74 -17.45
C GLU A 46 -6.22 16.24 -17.18
N SER A 47 -7.42 16.81 -17.27
CA SER A 47 -7.66 18.23 -16.97
C SER A 47 -7.41 18.53 -15.49
N LEU A 48 -7.86 17.64 -14.62
CA LEU A 48 -7.67 17.73 -13.17
C LEU A 48 -6.19 17.63 -12.79
N MET A 49 -5.44 16.70 -13.41
CA MET A 49 -4.01 16.54 -13.17
C MET A 49 -3.16 17.74 -13.63
N LYS A 50 -3.66 18.53 -14.58
CA LYS A 50 -3.01 19.75 -15.06
C LYS A 50 -3.33 20.97 -14.19
N ASP A 51 -4.37 20.89 -13.35
CA ASP A 51 -4.71 21.98 -12.44
C ASP A 51 -3.74 22.01 -11.25
N PRO A 52 -3.01 23.11 -11.03
CA PRO A 52 -2.03 23.20 -9.95
C PRO A 52 -2.66 23.15 -8.55
N ASN A 53 -3.97 23.37 -8.43
CA ASN A 53 -4.70 23.32 -7.16
C ASN A 53 -5.17 21.91 -6.81
N PHE A 54 -5.17 20.98 -7.77
CA PHE A 54 -5.48 19.58 -7.48
C PHE A 54 -4.22 18.88 -6.97
N ASN A 55 -4.27 18.38 -5.74
CA ASN A 55 -3.11 17.81 -5.10
C ASN A 55 -3.47 16.63 -4.20
N LEU A 56 -3.08 15.44 -4.61
CA LEU A 56 -3.27 14.22 -3.83
C LEU A 56 -2.19 13.99 -2.78
N GLN A 57 -1.09 14.74 -2.79
CA GLN A 57 0.03 14.54 -1.84
C GLN A 57 -0.42 14.64 -0.38
N PRO A 58 -1.20 15.66 0.07
CA PRO A 58 -1.66 15.72 1.45
C PRO A 58 -2.54 14.54 1.85
N LEU A 59 -3.28 13.95 0.91
CA LEU A 59 -4.12 12.78 1.18
C LEU A 59 -3.29 11.50 1.32
N VAL A 60 -2.24 11.35 0.51
CA VAL A 60 -1.28 10.25 0.63
C VAL A 60 -0.48 10.35 1.92
N ASP A 61 0.00 11.54 2.27
CA ASP A 61 0.75 11.77 3.52
C ASP A 61 -0.14 11.46 4.73
N LYS A 62 -1.38 11.97 4.75
CA LYS A 62 -2.37 11.64 5.78
C LYS A 62 -2.64 10.15 5.87
N ALA A 63 -2.80 9.46 4.73
CA ALA A 63 -3.03 8.02 4.71
C ALA A 63 -1.83 7.24 5.25
N TYR A 64 -0.60 7.66 4.91
CA TYR A 64 0.62 7.08 5.45
C TYR A 64 0.70 7.23 6.97
N GLU A 65 0.45 8.44 7.49
CA GLU A 65 0.45 8.71 8.93
C GLU A 65 -0.58 7.84 9.65
N ARG A 66 -1.82 7.77 9.15
CA ARG A 66 -2.85 6.90 9.74
C ARG A 66 -2.48 5.43 9.65
N PHE A 67 -1.93 5.00 8.52
CA PHE A 67 -1.48 3.62 8.35
C PHE A 67 -0.42 3.25 9.41
N VAL A 68 0.65 4.03 9.54
CA VAL A 68 1.75 3.73 10.46
C VAL A 68 1.33 3.90 11.93
N ASN A 69 0.57 4.95 12.25
CA ASN A 69 0.28 5.31 13.64
C ASN A 69 -0.96 4.63 14.22
N GLU A 70 -1.90 4.20 13.39
CA GLU A 70 -3.14 3.56 13.85
C GLU A 70 -3.15 2.08 13.43
N PHE A 71 -3.07 1.82 12.12
CA PHE A 71 -3.37 0.50 11.57
C PHE A 71 -2.22 -0.51 11.69
N ALA A 72 -0.99 -0.05 11.51
CA ALA A 72 0.18 -0.93 11.48
C ALA A 72 0.46 -1.60 12.83
N LYS A 73 0.00 -0.99 13.93
CA LYS A 73 0.20 -1.46 15.31
C LYS A 73 -0.57 -2.73 15.64
N ASP A 74 -1.64 -3.02 14.90
CA ASP A 74 -2.47 -4.20 15.12
C ASP A 74 -1.98 -5.43 14.34
N PHE A 75 -1.00 -5.27 13.44
CA PHE A 75 -0.38 -6.40 12.77
C PHE A 75 0.51 -7.22 13.72
N PRO A 76 0.69 -8.53 13.47
CA PRO A 76 1.54 -9.41 14.28
C PRO A 76 3.03 -9.25 13.94
N PHE A 77 3.43 -8.08 13.44
CA PHE A 77 4.79 -7.72 13.06
C PHE A 77 5.05 -6.26 13.39
N LYS A 78 6.32 -5.90 13.56
CA LYS A 78 6.76 -4.51 13.67
C LYS A 78 7.27 -4.00 12.35
N LEU A 79 6.91 -2.76 12.02
CA LEU A 79 7.56 -2.05 10.92
C LEU A 79 8.99 -1.67 11.34
N ILE A 80 9.93 -1.84 10.41
CA ILE A 80 11.27 -1.25 10.53
C ILE A 80 11.12 0.28 10.45
N ASP A 81 11.97 1.00 11.19
CA ASP A 81 11.95 2.47 11.19
C ASP A 81 12.13 3.01 9.77
N GLN A 82 11.28 3.95 9.37
CA GLN A 82 11.31 4.47 8.00
C GLN A 82 12.61 5.20 7.66
N ASN A 83 13.31 5.77 8.64
CA ASN A 83 14.62 6.38 8.42
C ASN A 83 15.69 5.31 8.12
N GLU A 84 15.60 4.12 8.71
CA GLU A 84 16.49 3.00 8.40
C GLU A 84 16.30 2.53 6.95
N ILE A 85 15.04 2.46 6.49
CA ILE A 85 14.71 2.13 5.10
C ILE A 85 15.20 3.23 4.15
N SER A 86 14.83 4.49 4.41
CA SER A 86 15.07 5.60 3.48
C SER A 86 16.53 6.07 3.44
N SER A 87 17.33 5.82 4.48
CA SER A 87 18.77 6.14 4.47
C SER A 87 19.63 5.07 3.77
N ASN A 88 19.08 3.91 3.43
CA ASN A 88 19.81 2.85 2.74
C ASN A 88 20.11 3.26 1.28
N PRO A 89 21.40 3.36 0.86
CA PRO A 89 21.76 3.77 -0.49
C PRO A 89 21.29 2.80 -1.58
N ASP A 90 21.32 1.49 -1.33
CA ASP A 90 20.88 0.48 -2.30
C ASP A 90 19.38 0.58 -2.55
N TYR A 91 18.61 0.88 -1.50
CA TYR A 91 17.18 1.16 -1.62
C TYR A 91 16.91 2.43 -2.43
N GLN A 92 17.59 3.55 -2.14
CA GLN A 92 17.38 4.80 -2.89
C GLN A 92 17.78 4.67 -4.37
N ASN A 93 18.77 3.83 -4.66
CA ASN A 93 19.21 3.55 -6.03
C ASN A 93 18.38 2.47 -6.73
N PHE A 94 17.49 1.77 -6.01
CA PHE A 94 16.64 0.74 -6.60
C PHE A 94 15.73 1.33 -7.68
N LYS A 95 15.71 0.69 -8.84
CA LYS A 95 14.80 1.01 -9.94
C LYS A 95 13.95 -0.22 -10.23
N SER A 96 12.65 -0.09 -10.00
CA SER A 96 11.69 -1.13 -10.37
C SER A 96 11.80 -1.44 -11.86
N SER A 97 11.77 -2.72 -12.20
CA SER A 97 11.76 -3.14 -13.62
C SER A 97 10.44 -2.78 -14.33
N MET A 98 9.41 -2.48 -13.54
CA MET A 98 8.07 -2.08 -13.99
C MET A 98 7.91 -0.56 -14.01
N LEU A 99 8.92 0.20 -13.57
CA LEU A 99 8.85 1.65 -13.57
C LEU A 99 8.80 2.14 -15.01
N ALA A 100 7.63 2.64 -15.39
CA ALA A 100 7.46 3.42 -16.58
C ALA A 100 8.36 4.66 -16.51
N ASP A 101 9.28 4.84 -17.47
CA ASP A 101 9.97 6.13 -17.63
C ASP A 101 8.94 7.21 -17.92
N THR A 102 8.63 8.04 -16.92
CA THR A 102 7.64 9.12 -17.05
C THR A 102 8.20 10.37 -17.72
N SER A 103 9.52 10.40 -17.97
CA SER A 103 10.23 11.55 -18.56
C SER A 103 10.28 11.51 -20.08
N SER A 104 9.96 10.36 -20.70
CA SER A 104 9.96 10.18 -22.17
C SER A 104 8.93 9.14 -22.66
N GLY A 105 8.66 9.12 -23.97
CA GLY A 105 7.86 8.08 -24.62
C GLY A 105 6.37 8.02 -24.25
N PHE A 106 5.75 6.84 -24.48
CA PHE A 106 4.32 6.58 -24.29
C PHE A 106 3.85 6.86 -22.84
N ASN A 107 4.73 6.61 -21.86
CA ASN A 107 4.43 6.81 -20.44
C ASN A 107 4.36 8.30 -20.06
N LYS A 108 5.20 9.15 -20.65
CA LYS A 108 5.05 10.61 -20.58
C LYS A 108 3.73 11.06 -21.20
N SER A 109 3.35 10.52 -22.36
CA SER A 109 2.06 10.86 -23.00
C SER A 109 0.85 10.38 -22.21
N MET A 110 0.98 9.30 -21.44
CA MET A 110 -0.06 8.78 -20.53
C MET A 110 -0.16 9.58 -19.22
N GLY A 111 0.76 10.53 -18.98
CA GLY A 111 0.72 11.44 -17.84
C GLY A 111 0.91 10.75 -16.49
N ILE A 112 1.57 9.58 -16.44
CA ILE A 112 1.73 8.81 -15.20
C ILE A 112 2.49 9.67 -14.17
N GLN A 113 1.85 9.95 -13.05
CA GLN A 113 2.44 10.70 -11.94
C GLN A 113 2.02 10.08 -10.62
N TYR A 114 2.92 10.10 -9.65
CA TYR A 114 2.68 9.55 -8.32
C TYR A 114 2.81 10.63 -7.26
N ALA A 115 1.93 10.61 -6.28
CA ALA A 115 2.12 11.28 -5.00
C ALA A 115 2.86 10.30 -4.08
N MET A 116 4.11 10.61 -3.74
CA MET A 116 5.03 9.69 -3.07
C MET A 116 5.27 10.16 -1.64
N VAL A 117 5.22 9.26 -0.65
CA VAL A 117 5.68 9.59 0.70
C VAL A 117 7.18 9.92 0.66
N LYS A 118 7.57 10.98 1.37
CA LYS A 118 8.95 11.48 1.36
C LYS A 118 9.95 10.38 1.77
N GLY A 119 11.03 10.25 1.00
CA GLY A 119 12.10 9.30 1.27
C GLY A 119 11.80 7.86 0.81
N MET A 120 10.60 7.60 0.29
CA MET A 120 10.27 6.31 -0.34
C MET A 120 10.45 6.35 -1.86
N ILE A 121 10.67 5.17 -2.43
CA ILE A 121 10.75 4.96 -3.88
C ILE A 121 9.44 4.38 -4.41
N TRP A 122 9.21 4.55 -5.71
CA TRP A 122 8.18 3.80 -6.41
C TRP A 122 8.65 2.37 -6.67
N ALA A 123 7.84 1.39 -6.28
CA ALA A 123 8.07 -0.02 -6.57
C ALA A 123 6.75 -0.74 -6.80
N TYR A 124 6.74 -1.69 -7.74
CA TYR A 124 5.57 -2.45 -8.12
C TYR A 124 5.41 -3.67 -7.21
N GLY A 125 4.46 -3.60 -6.28
CA GLY A 125 4.26 -4.63 -5.27
C GLY A 125 3.68 -5.95 -5.78
N ASP A 126 3.03 -5.99 -6.96
CA ASP A 126 2.40 -7.23 -7.43
C ASP A 126 3.39 -8.13 -8.17
N ILE A 127 3.33 -9.44 -7.93
CA ILE A 127 4.13 -10.42 -8.67
C ILE A 127 3.31 -10.90 -9.86
N GLN A 128 3.68 -10.47 -11.07
CA GLN A 128 3.11 -11.04 -12.29
C GLN A 128 3.75 -12.40 -12.58
N GLY A 129 2.94 -13.44 -12.74
CA GLY A 129 3.40 -14.84 -12.82
C GLY A 129 4.38 -15.15 -13.97
N LEU A 130 4.42 -14.32 -15.02
CA LEU A 130 5.33 -14.48 -16.15
C LEU A 130 6.68 -13.77 -15.95
N LEU A 131 6.82 -12.92 -14.93
CA LEU A 131 8.09 -12.26 -14.64
C LEU A 131 9.03 -13.24 -13.97
N LYS A 132 10.28 -13.30 -14.45
CA LYS A 132 11.37 -13.98 -13.77
C LYS A 132 11.68 -13.27 -12.44
N GLU A 133 12.24 -13.99 -11.47
CA GLU A 133 12.47 -13.49 -10.10
C GLU A 133 13.29 -12.20 -10.07
N GLU A 134 14.32 -12.09 -10.92
CA GLU A 134 15.18 -10.91 -11.03
C GLU A 134 14.44 -9.64 -11.50
N LYS A 135 13.22 -9.78 -12.02
CA LYS A 135 12.35 -8.65 -12.41
C LYS A 135 11.26 -8.36 -11.37
N ARG A 136 11.14 -9.17 -10.31
CA ARG A 136 10.10 -9.00 -9.28
C ARG A 136 10.64 -8.09 -8.18
N ASP A 137 10.06 -6.91 -8.06
CA ASP A 137 10.47 -5.96 -7.02
C ASP A 137 10.38 -6.52 -5.60
N PRO A 138 9.33 -7.28 -5.20
CA PRO A 138 9.29 -7.88 -3.87
C PRO A 138 10.51 -8.74 -3.55
N CYS A 139 10.99 -9.54 -4.52
CA CYS A 139 12.12 -10.44 -4.32
C CYS A 139 13.45 -9.67 -4.25
N ASN A 140 13.61 -8.64 -5.08
CA ASN A 140 14.84 -7.84 -5.10
C ASN A 140 14.94 -6.90 -3.89
N LEU A 141 13.82 -6.31 -3.45
CA LEU A 141 13.79 -5.47 -2.25
C LEU A 141 14.00 -6.30 -0.97
N ALA A 142 13.53 -7.55 -0.93
CA ALA A 142 13.83 -8.47 0.17
C ALA A 142 15.34 -8.73 0.33
N LYS A 143 16.11 -8.73 -0.78
CA LYS A 143 17.57 -8.90 -0.76
C LYS A 143 18.30 -7.67 -0.20
N ILE A 144 17.73 -6.48 -0.34
CA ILE A 144 18.29 -5.22 0.20
C ILE A 144 18.09 -5.13 1.73
N PHE A 145 17.02 -5.75 2.25
CA PHE A 145 16.69 -5.72 3.67
C PHE A 145 16.72 -7.13 4.29
N PRO A 146 17.89 -7.78 4.43
CA PRO A 146 18.00 -9.13 4.98
C PRO A 146 17.56 -9.24 6.45
N GLN A 147 17.48 -8.11 7.16
CA GLN A 147 16.94 -8.03 8.52
C GLN A 147 15.42 -8.05 8.59
N ALA A 148 14.72 -7.90 7.46
CA ALA A 148 13.28 -7.96 7.38
C ALA A 148 12.81 -9.41 7.16
N ASP A 149 11.80 -9.83 7.89
CA ASP A 149 11.07 -11.08 7.66
C ASP A 149 10.05 -10.96 6.52
N GLY A 150 9.71 -9.74 6.13
CA GLY A 150 8.84 -9.47 4.98
C GLY A 150 8.94 -8.05 4.44
N ILE A 151 8.45 -7.88 3.22
CA ILE A 151 8.43 -6.61 2.50
C ILE A 151 6.99 -6.23 2.19
N LEU A 152 6.59 -5.04 2.64
CA LEU A 152 5.25 -4.50 2.50
C LEU A 152 5.23 -3.36 1.48
N PHE A 153 4.29 -3.47 0.55
CA PHE A 153 3.95 -2.45 -0.42
C PHE A 153 2.56 -1.93 -0.11
N VAL A 154 2.40 -0.61 -0.02
CA VAL A 154 1.10 0.03 0.13
C VAL A 154 0.91 1.04 -1.00
N THR A 155 -0.21 0.96 -1.71
CA THR A 155 -0.52 1.91 -2.78
C THR A 155 -1.95 2.42 -2.66
N MET A 156 -2.18 3.63 -3.14
CA MET A 156 -3.50 4.25 -3.21
C MET A 156 -3.86 4.56 -4.65
N ASP A 157 -5.13 4.38 -4.98
CA ASP A 157 -5.70 4.80 -6.26
C ASP A 157 -7.05 5.46 -6.01
N TYR A 158 -7.46 6.36 -6.89
CA TYR A 158 -8.76 7.00 -6.83
C TYR A 158 -9.55 6.72 -8.10
N GLU A 159 -10.86 6.54 -7.97
CA GLU A 159 -11.78 6.42 -9.11
C GLU A 159 -13.02 7.30 -8.87
N PHE A 160 -13.76 7.59 -9.95
CA PHE A 160 -15.09 8.15 -9.84
C PHE A 160 -16.15 7.08 -10.07
N LYS A 161 -17.19 7.11 -9.25
CA LYS A 161 -18.33 6.19 -9.35
C LYS A 161 -19.60 6.98 -9.62
N GLY A 162 -20.26 6.68 -10.74
CA GLY A 162 -21.54 7.24 -11.12
C GLY A 162 -22.63 6.96 -10.08
N ARG A 163 -23.49 7.95 -9.86
CA ARG A 163 -24.62 7.93 -8.92
C ARG A 163 -25.82 8.63 -9.56
N SER A 164 -27.00 8.43 -8.98
CA SER A 164 -28.24 9.11 -9.41
C SER A 164 -28.49 8.98 -10.93
N MET A 165 -28.45 7.76 -11.45
CA MET A 165 -28.59 7.47 -12.90
C MET A 165 -27.62 8.26 -13.80
N GLY A 166 -26.43 8.59 -13.29
CA GLY A 166 -25.38 9.26 -14.05
C GLY A 166 -25.43 10.79 -14.05
N PHE A 167 -26.36 11.38 -13.30
CA PHE A 167 -26.41 12.84 -13.05
C PHE A 167 -25.53 13.29 -11.88
N ALA A 168 -24.94 12.35 -11.14
CA ALA A 168 -23.98 12.64 -10.09
C ALA A 168 -22.83 11.62 -10.11
N ALA A 169 -21.71 11.97 -9.47
CA ALA A 169 -20.59 11.06 -9.23
C ALA A 169 -20.02 11.28 -7.82
N GLY A 170 -19.58 10.18 -7.20
CA GLY A 170 -18.77 10.17 -5.98
C GLY A 170 -17.32 9.80 -6.29
N ALA A 171 -16.42 10.01 -5.33
CA ALA A 171 -15.06 9.47 -5.40
C ALA A 171 -14.99 8.13 -4.65
N VAL A 172 -14.08 7.27 -5.09
CA VAL A 172 -13.72 6.02 -4.42
C VAL A 172 -12.22 6.04 -4.22
N ALA A 173 -11.77 5.88 -2.97
CA ALA A 173 -10.37 5.72 -2.63
C ALA A 173 -10.09 4.24 -2.39
N TYR A 174 -9.03 3.71 -3.00
CA TYR A 174 -8.57 2.35 -2.81
C TYR A 174 -7.26 2.35 -2.02
N LEU A 175 -7.09 1.37 -1.13
CA LEU A 175 -5.81 1.00 -0.55
C LEU A 175 -5.48 -0.43 -0.98
N ASN A 176 -4.33 -0.60 -1.62
CA ASN A 176 -3.79 -1.92 -1.94
C ASN A 176 -2.61 -2.19 -1.02
N MET A 177 -2.58 -3.37 -0.43
CA MET A 177 -1.48 -3.84 0.41
C MET A 177 -1.00 -5.19 -0.07
N PHE A 178 0.30 -5.32 -0.24
CA PHE A 178 0.96 -6.55 -0.65
C PHE A 178 2.08 -6.86 0.33
N LEU A 179 1.99 -8.00 1.00
CA LEU A 179 3.04 -8.47 1.90
C LEU A 179 3.62 -9.77 1.34
N TYR A 180 4.94 -9.77 1.19
CA TYR A 180 5.73 -10.94 0.84
C TYR A 180 6.69 -11.24 1.98
N ASP A 181 6.98 -12.52 2.20
CA ASP A 181 8.00 -12.91 3.16
C ASP A 181 9.41 -12.74 2.56
N LYS A 182 10.45 -13.00 3.38
CA LYS A 182 11.85 -12.93 2.94
C LYS A 182 12.24 -13.93 1.84
N LYS A 183 11.41 -14.95 1.58
CA LYS A 183 11.58 -15.91 0.46
C LYS A 183 10.84 -15.46 -0.79
N CYS A 184 10.22 -14.28 -0.76
CA CYS A 184 9.36 -13.74 -1.80
C CYS A 184 8.04 -14.52 -1.98
N ASP A 185 7.64 -15.31 -0.98
CA ASP A 185 6.33 -15.95 -0.96
C ASP A 185 5.27 -14.94 -0.52
N LYS A 186 4.14 -14.93 -1.25
CA LYS A 186 3.03 -14.03 -0.94
C LYS A 186 2.39 -14.42 0.39
N VAL A 187 2.44 -13.53 1.36
CA VAL A 187 1.71 -13.64 2.63
C VAL A 187 0.25 -13.24 2.42
N PHE A 188 0.03 -12.03 1.91
CA PHE A 188 -1.30 -11.56 1.54
C PHE A 188 -1.27 -10.52 0.43
N ARG A 189 -2.42 -10.40 -0.24
CA ARG A 189 -2.80 -9.26 -1.07
C ARG A 189 -4.18 -8.81 -0.61
N ILE A 190 -4.31 -7.53 -0.29
CA ILE A 190 -5.56 -6.92 0.17
C ILE A 190 -5.81 -5.69 -0.68
N ARG A 191 -7.06 -5.52 -1.11
CA ARG A 191 -7.57 -4.29 -1.69
C ARG A 191 -8.81 -3.91 -0.91
N GLU A 192 -8.79 -2.76 -0.27
CA GLU A 192 -9.95 -2.19 0.41
C GLU A 192 -10.27 -0.84 -0.22
N PHE A 193 -11.51 -0.40 -0.06
CA PHE A 193 -11.97 0.86 -0.62
C PHE A 193 -12.93 1.57 0.31
N GLY A 194 -12.99 2.90 0.18
CA GLY A 194 -13.99 3.75 0.78
C GLY A 194 -14.61 4.64 -0.29
N GLU A 195 -15.93 4.82 -0.22
CA GLU A 195 -16.64 5.74 -1.10
C GLU A 195 -16.96 7.04 -0.38
N SER A 196 -16.83 8.17 -1.08
CA SER A 196 -17.27 9.46 -0.56
C SER A 196 -18.76 9.41 -0.22
N LYS A 197 -19.15 9.99 0.90
CA LYS A 197 -20.56 10.31 1.20
C LYS A 197 -21.05 11.43 0.30
N GLY A 198 -20.18 12.41 0.04
CA GLY A 198 -20.42 13.48 -0.91
C GLY A 198 -20.63 12.99 -2.34
N LYS A 199 -21.18 13.88 -3.18
CA LYS A 199 -21.29 13.70 -4.62
C LYS A 199 -21.25 15.05 -5.33
N VAL A 200 -20.79 15.05 -6.57
CA VAL A 200 -20.79 16.23 -7.46
C VAL A 200 -21.70 15.98 -8.66
N PRO A 201 -22.22 17.03 -9.31
CA PRO A 201 -22.93 16.88 -10.57
C PRO A 201 -22.07 16.16 -11.62
N ALA A 202 -22.71 15.34 -12.45
CA ALA A 202 -22.07 14.57 -13.50
C ALA A 202 -22.89 14.57 -14.79
N VAL A 203 -22.23 14.30 -15.91
CA VAL A 203 -22.86 14.06 -17.21
C VAL A 203 -22.44 12.67 -17.67
N GLY A 204 -23.40 11.73 -17.72
CA GLY A 204 -23.12 10.36 -18.15
C GLY A 204 -22.12 9.63 -17.22
N ASN A 205 -22.26 9.80 -15.90
CA ASN A 205 -21.35 9.30 -14.85
C ASN A 205 -19.99 10.00 -14.78
N ILE A 206 -19.71 10.96 -15.65
CA ILE A 206 -18.45 11.73 -15.64
C ILE A 206 -18.66 12.97 -14.77
N PRO A 207 -17.91 13.14 -13.66
CA PRO A 207 -18.05 14.33 -12.83
C PRO A 207 -17.73 15.58 -13.64
N ILE A 208 -18.44 16.67 -13.34
CA ILE A 208 -18.01 17.99 -13.79
C ILE A 208 -16.70 18.32 -13.07
N MET A 209 -15.63 18.54 -13.85
CA MET A 209 -14.26 18.68 -13.34
C MET A 209 -14.03 20.05 -12.70
N ASP A 210 -14.44 20.17 -11.44
CA ASP A 210 -14.27 21.34 -10.57
C ASP A 210 -13.41 20.95 -9.35
N VAL A 211 -12.16 21.43 -9.32
CA VAL A 211 -11.17 21.05 -8.31
C VAL A 211 -11.65 21.33 -6.89
N ASN A 212 -12.35 22.45 -6.68
CA ASN A 212 -12.84 22.87 -5.37
C ASN A 212 -13.89 21.91 -4.81
N LYS A 213 -14.51 21.10 -5.67
CA LYS A 213 -15.47 20.07 -5.29
C LYS A 213 -14.87 18.66 -5.31
N ILE A 214 -13.95 18.39 -6.23
CA ILE A 214 -13.32 17.07 -6.37
C ILE A 214 -12.30 16.82 -5.26
N GLN A 215 -11.46 17.80 -4.90
CA GLN A 215 -10.46 17.62 -3.86
C GLN A 215 -11.08 17.22 -2.50
N PRO A 216 -12.14 17.90 -2.01
CA PRO A 216 -12.86 17.46 -0.81
C PRO A 216 -13.52 16.08 -0.97
N LEU A 217 -13.96 15.72 -2.17
CA LEU A 217 -14.57 14.42 -2.45
C LEU A 217 -13.56 13.28 -2.31
N CYS A 218 -12.34 13.47 -2.80
CA CYS A 218 -11.23 12.53 -2.61
C CYS A 218 -10.88 12.42 -1.11
N GLN A 219 -10.85 13.53 -0.38
CA GLN A 219 -10.60 13.51 1.07
C GLN A 219 -11.66 12.72 1.84
N ASP A 220 -12.94 12.94 1.54
CA ASP A 220 -14.07 12.20 2.15
C ASP A 220 -13.98 10.70 1.83
N ALA A 221 -13.61 10.32 0.61
CA ALA A 221 -13.38 8.92 0.24
C ALA A 221 -12.21 8.29 1.00
N THR A 222 -11.10 9.02 1.19
CA THR A 222 -9.95 8.58 1.99
C THR A 222 -10.34 8.38 3.45
N ASP A 223 -11.12 9.30 4.03
CA ASP A 223 -11.59 9.14 5.41
C ASP A 223 -12.52 7.92 5.55
N ALA A 224 -13.45 7.72 4.61
CA ALA A 224 -14.32 6.54 4.57
C ALA A 224 -13.52 5.23 4.44
N LEU A 225 -12.45 5.21 3.64
CA LEU A 225 -11.57 4.05 3.46
C LEU A 225 -10.95 3.60 4.78
N PHE A 226 -10.49 4.53 5.62
CA PHE A 226 -9.90 4.18 6.91
C PHE A 226 -10.92 3.70 7.94
N GLU A 227 -12.17 4.18 7.87
CA GLU A 227 -13.26 3.61 8.68
C GLU A 227 -13.59 2.17 8.27
N GLU A 228 -13.64 1.90 6.96
CA GLU A 228 -13.82 0.55 6.41
C GLU A 228 -12.66 -0.39 6.79
N LEU A 229 -11.42 0.10 6.71
CA LEU A 229 -10.23 -0.65 7.11
C LEU A 229 -10.28 -1.02 8.59
N LYS A 230 -10.66 -0.10 9.46
CA LYS A 230 -10.82 -0.36 10.91
C LYS A 230 -11.81 -1.49 11.17
N GLY A 231 -12.94 -1.50 10.45
CA GLY A 231 -13.95 -2.57 10.56
C GLY A 231 -13.45 -3.94 10.09
N LYS A 232 -12.49 -3.99 9.16
CA LYS A 232 -11.96 -5.23 8.55
C LYS A 232 -10.60 -5.67 9.10
N LEU A 233 -9.97 -4.84 9.93
CA LEU A 233 -8.60 -5.04 10.42
C LEU A 233 -8.38 -6.40 11.07
N GLY A 234 -9.29 -6.85 11.93
CA GLY A 234 -9.18 -8.18 12.57
C GLY A 234 -9.09 -9.35 11.57
N LYS A 235 -9.76 -9.26 10.41
CA LYS A 235 -9.66 -10.27 9.34
C LYS A 235 -8.33 -10.17 8.59
N ILE A 236 -7.83 -8.96 8.39
CA ILE A 236 -6.55 -8.67 7.73
C ILE A 236 -5.38 -9.17 8.59
N VAL A 237 -5.38 -8.83 9.87
CA VAL A 237 -4.39 -9.28 10.87
C VAL A 237 -4.30 -10.80 10.92
N LYS A 238 -5.44 -11.50 10.96
CA LYS A 238 -5.47 -12.97 10.94
C LYS A 238 -4.81 -13.59 9.71
N LYS A 239 -4.85 -12.93 8.54
CA LYS A 239 -4.14 -13.41 7.34
C LYS A 239 -2.63 -13.24 7.45
N SER A 240 -2.20 -12.14 8.07
CA SER A 240 -0.78 -11.81 8.24
C SER A 240 -0.06 -12.62 9.32
N ALA A 241 -0.78 -13.34 10.19
CA ALA A 241 -0.16 -14.14 11.25
C ALA A 241 0.47 -15.47 10.77
N LYS A 242 0.52 -15.72 9.45
CA LYS A 242 0.84 -17.03 8.86
C LYS A 242 2.25 -17.17 8.29
N PHE A 243 3.16 -16.21 8.54
CA PHE A 243 4.53 -16.22 7.96
C PHE A 243 5.63 -15.95 9.00
#